data_AF-A0A101WY30-F1
#
_entry.id   AF-A0A101WY30-F1
#
_cell.length_a   1.000
_cell.length_b   1.000
_cell.length_c   1.000
_cell.angle_alpha   90.00
_cell.angle_beta   90.00
_cell.angle_gamma   90.00
#
_symmetry.space_group_name_H-M   'P 1'
#
loop_
_entity.id
_entity.type
_entity.pdbx_description
1 polymer ?
#
loop_
_entity_poly.entity_id
_entity_poly.type
_entity_poly.pdbx_seq_one_letter_code
_entity_poly.pdbx_strand_id
1 'polypeptide(L)'
;MRLLFIHAEDFSYQVRDKAVENPEPLTPDLERGSAKNVLVVFMSVEEGDSEDPSYISYVTDQILDVLNRVKASQIVLYPYAHLSPNLASPSKALGVLLAVYNNLREKSPVPVSRAPFGYYKAFDIKCYGHPLSELSKSLSPTMVTTQAKQQVVSKDYYVVLTPNGEEYDATKYQFKPGEEDLMALVEKEVLRKELEGGGEPRYIDYCRKFGFEWEPMSDAGHMRYGPAATLMMELVEDYAWKLANELGIPVFKIRGTNMFRRGERAIDEHARLFNERMYTIEGDRDELIMRYAACFQQFAMIRDWVLSYKDIPVGMLEVADSYRYEQPGETVLCFRLRRFYMPDLHIFTKDLNNAMEVALKLHEIIFREIRRLGRDYVSLYNVTKQFYDEHRDYLIELARREGKPILVRVMPEQKHYWVLNVEF
;
A
#
# COMPACT_ATOMS: atom_id res chain seq x y z
N MET A 1 -19.11 17.19 -7.73
CA MET A 1 -18.47 17.72 -8.95
C MET A 1 -17.84 16.58 -9.71
N ARG A 2 -18.18 16.45 -10.99
CA ARG A 2 -17.56 15.46 -11.89
C ARG A 2 -16.58 16.17 -12.80
N LEU A 3 -15.37 15.63 -12.86
CA LEU A 3 -14.29 16.09 -13.72
C LEU A 3 -13.92 14.98 -14.70
N LEU A 4 -13.82 15.30 -15.97
CA LEU A 4 -13.21 14.47 -16.99
C LEU A 4 -12.02 15.23 -17.57
N PHE A 5 -10.84 14.63 -17.43
CA PHE A 5 -9.56 15.16 -17.88
C PHE A 5 -9.18 14.50 -19.20
N ILE A 6 -8.87 15.32 -20.20
CA ILE A 6 -8.31 14.86 -21.47
C ILE A 6 -7.01 15.63 -21.75
N HIS A 7 -5.88 14.91 -21.79
CA HIS A 7 -4.62 15.46 -22.27
C HIS A 7 -4.58 15.39 -23.80
N ALA A 8 -4.65 16.56 -24.44
CA ALA A 8 -4.81 16.69 -25.87
C ALA A 8 -3.64 17.43 -26.53
N GLU A 9 -3.29 16.98 -27.73
CA GLU A 9 -2.34 17.64 -28.63
C GLU A 9 -2.92 18.97 -29.13
N ASP A 10 -4.19 18.95 -29.55
CA ASP A 10 -4.94 20.11 -30.00
C ASP A 10 -6.35 20.07 -29.42
N PHE A 11 -6.83 21.22 -28.95
CA PHE A 11 -8.22 21.44 -28.54
C PHE A 11 -8.73 22.77 -29.10
N SER A 12 -9.95 22.80 -29.59
CA SER A 12 -10.61 24.06 -29.95
C SER A 12 -12.12 24.01 -29.71
N TYR A 13 -12.73 25.17 -29.47
CA TYR A 13 -14.19 25.29 -29.36
C TYR A 13 -14.71 26.57 -30.01
N GLN A 14 -15.98 26.53 -30.43
CA GLN A 14 -16.73 27.67 -30.95
C GLN A 14 -18.16 27.65 -30.40
N VAL A 15 -18.61 28.77 -29.86
CA VAL A 15 -19.98 28.97 -29.37
C VAL A 15 -20.98 28.95 -30.53
N ARG A 16 -22.15 28.32 -30.31
CA ARG A 16 -23.25 28.23 -31.30
C ARG A 16 -24.49 28.93 -30.78
N ASP A 17 -25.25 28.25 -29.91
CA ASP A 17 -26.57 28.68 -29.46
C ASP A 17 -26.64 28.68 -27.93
N LYS A 18 -27.62 29.40 -27.38
CA LYS A 18 -27.91 29.37 -25.94
C LYS A 18 -28.50 28.01 -25.55
N ALA A 19 -27.95 27.41 -24.49
CA ALA A 19 -28.41 26.12 -23.94
C ALA A 19 -29.26 26.29 -22.67
N VAL A 20 -29.30 27.49 -22.07
CA VAL A 20 -30.11 27.85 -20.90
C VAL A 20 -30.76 29.21 -21.13
N GLU A 21 -31.84 29.52 -20.40
CA GLU A 21 -32.57 30.81 -20.55
C GLU A 21 -31.68 32.02 -20.27
N ASN A 22 -30.85 31.93 -19.23
CA ASN A 22 -29.95 33.00 -18.78
C ASN A 22 -28.49 32.50 -18.77
N PRO A 23 -27.83 32.42 -19.94
CA PRO A 23 -26.44 32.01 -20.01
C PRO A 23 -25.53 33.16 -19.54
N GLU A 24 -24.24 32.87 -19.31
CA GLU A 24 -23.31 33.94 -18.95
C GLU A 24 -23.16 34.97 -20.09
N PRO A 25 -22.88 36.25 -19.79
CA PRO A 25 -22.61 37.24 -20.83
C PRO A 25 -21.44 36.81 -21.71
N LEU A 26 -21.68 36.74 -23.02
CA LEU A 26 -20.67 36.34 -23.98
C LEU A 26 -19.79 37.54 -24.33
N THR A 27 -18.49 37.45 -24.03
CA THR A 27 -17.47 38.40 -24.47
C THR A 27 -16.75 37.85 -25.72
N PRO A 28 -16.14 38.72 -26.56
CA PRO A 28 -15.43 38.27 -27.76
C PRO A 28 -14.35 37.21 -27.50
N ASP A 29 -13.70 37.26 -26.34
CA ASP A 29 -12.65 36.32 -25.93
C ASP A 29 -13.17 34.92 -25.54
N LEU A 30 -14.49 34.79 -25.34
CA LEU A 30 -15.16 33.53 -24.99
C LEU A 30 -15.94 32.92 -26.17
N GLU A 31 -16.06 33.62 -27.30
CA GLU A 31 -16.77 33.11 -28.48
C GLU A 31 -16.07 31.90 -29.11
N ARG A 32 -14.74 31.87 -29.03
CA ARG A 32 -13.88 30.81 -29.56
C ARG A 32 -12.61 30.70 -28.74
N GLY A 33 -12.07 29.49 -28.62
CA GLY A 33 -10.79 29.25 -27.99
C GLY A 33 -10.06 28.07 -28.64
N SER A 34 -8.73 28.09 -28.57
CA SER A 34 -7.89 27.00 -29.04
C SER A 34 -6.63 26.88 -28.19
N ALA A 35 -6.19 25.66 -27.93
CA ALA A 35 -5.00 25.36 -27.14
C ALA A 35 -4.28 24.14 -27.71
N LYS A 36 -2.95 24.07 -27.49
CA LYS A 36 -2.10 22.93 -27.86
C LYS A 36 -1.39 22.39 -26.64
N ASN A 37 -1.08 21.08 -26.64
CA ASN A 37 -0.50 20.38 -25.49
C ASN A 37 -1.19 20.80 -24.19
N VAL A 38 -2.47 20.45 -24.09
CA VAL A 38 -3.43 21.06 -23.16
C VAL A 38 -4.13 20.00 -22.34
N LEU A 39 -4.32 20.31 -21.05
CA LEU A 39 -5.22 19.56 -20.19
C LEU A 39 -6.61 20.17 -20.27
N VAL A 40 -7.51 19.52 -21.00
CA VAL A 40 -8.91 19.91 -21.07
C VAL A 40 -9.64 19.27 -19.89
N VAL A 41 -10.28 20.09 -19.07
CA VAL A 41 -11.03 19.65 -17.89
C VAL A 41 -12.51 19.91 -18.16
N PHE A 42 -13.23 18.87 -18.54
CA PHE A 42 -14.68 18.89 -18.65
C PHE A 42 -15.29 18.82 -17.25
N MET A 43 -16.20 19.74 -16.92
CA MET A 43 -16.72 19.89 -15.55
C MET A 43 -18.24 19.88 -15.50
N SER A 44 -18.81 19.03 -14.66
CA SER A 44 -20.21 19.10 -14.20
C SER A 44 -20.27 19.48 -12.73
N VAL A 45 -21.06 20.51 -12.41
CA VAL A 45 -21.35 20.91 -11.02
C VAL A 45 -22.64 20.22 -10.57
N GLU A 46 -22.57 19.53 -9.44
CA GLU A 46 -23.66 18.77 -8.84
C GLU A 46 -24.33 19.54 -7.70
N GLU A 47 -25.57 19.19 -7.34
CA GLU A 47 -26.32 19.88 -6.27
C GLU A 47 -25.55 19.97 -4.94
N GLY A 48 -24.73 18.96 -4.62
CA GLY A 48 -23.95 18.89 -3.39
C GLY A 48 -22.67 19.73 -3.39
N ASP A 49 -22.27 20.33 -4.51
CA ASP A 49 -21.03 21.13 -4.59
C ASP A 49 -21.17 22.49 -3.91
N SER A 50 -20.06 23.13 -3.56
CA SER A 50 -20.04 24.39 -2.81
C SER A 50 -19.05 25.39 -3.39
N GLU A 51 -19.27 26.67 -3.12
CA GLU A 51 -18.30 27.75 -3.37
C GLU A 51 -17.34 27.96 -2.19
N ASP A 52 -17.41 27.09 -1.17
CA ASP A 52 -16.54 27.15 0.00
C ASP A 52 -15.04 27.14 -0.41
N PRO A 53 -14.22 28.11 0.06
CA PRO A 53 -12.83 28.23 -0.34
C PRO A 53 -11.99 26.97 -0.13
N SER A 54 -12.29 26.16 0.89
CA SER A 54 -11.57 24.91 1.15
C SER A 54 -11.89 23.84 0.11
N TYR A 55 -13.16 23.76 -0.32
CA TYR A 55 -13.58 22.87 -1.39
C TYR A 55 -13.04 23.31 -2.75
N ILE A 56 -13.06 24.62 -3.05
CA ILE A 56 -12.48 25.16 -4.28
C ILE A 56 -10.98 24.91 -4.34
N SER A 57 -10.25 25.15 -3.24
CA SER A 57 -8.82 24.83 -3.16
C SER A 57 -8.58 23.34 -3.42
N TYR A 58 -9.37 22.46 -2.80
CA TYR A 58 -9.27 21.01 -3.00
C TYR A 58 -9.47 20.61 -4.48
N VAL A 59 -10.52 21.12 -5.13
CA VAL A 59 -10.78 20.86 -6.56
C VAL A 59 -9.61 21.33 -7.42
N THR A 60 -9.09 22.54 -7.17
CA THR A 60 -7.93 23.09 -7.86
C THR A 60 -6.69 22.21 -7.68
N ASP A 61 -6.40 21.79 -6.46
CA ASP A 61 -5.24 20.94 -6.15
C ASP A 61 -5.36 19.57 -6.86
N GLN A 62 -6.57 19.02 -6.99
CA GLN A 62 -6.83 17.80 -7.76
C GLN A 62 -6.60 17.96 -9.27
N ILE A 63 -6.86 19.15 -9.82
CA ILE A 63 -6.58 19.48 -11.23
C ILE A 63 -5.08 19.66 -11.45
N LEU A 64 -4.38 20.34 -10.53
CA LEU A 64 -2.94 20.56 -10.59
C LEU A 64 -2.12 19.27 -10.42
N ASP A 65 -2.58 18.31 -9.60
CA ASP A 65 -1.98 16.97 -9.52
C ASP A 65 -1.99 16.27 -10.88
N VAL A 66 -3.10 16.33 -11.62
CA VAL A 66 -3.19 15.75 -12.97
C VAL A 66 -2.28 16.49 -13.94
N LEU A 67 -2.29 17.83 -13.91
CA LEU A 67 -1.39 18.66 -14.71
C LEU A 67 0.08 18.24 -14.55
N ASN A 68 0.54 18.07 -13.30
CA ASN A 68 1.94 17.72 -13.01
C ASN A 68 2.34 16.35 -13.57
N ARG A 69 1.40 15.39 -13.63
CA ARG A 69 1.66 14.06 -14.18
C ARG A 69 1.76 14.06 -15.70
N VAL A 70 0.86 14.79 -16.37
CA VAL A 70 0.79 14.80 -17.84
C VAL A 70 1.68 15.87 -18.48
N LYS A 71 2.13 16.86 -17.69
CA LYS A 71 3.01 17.97 -18.10
C LYS A 71 2.44 18.80 -19.27
N ALA A 72 1.12 19.00 -19.28
CA ALA A 72 0.48 19.86 -20.27
C ALA A 72 0.96 21.31 -20.10
N SER A 73 1.05 22.04 -21.22
CA SER A 73 1.50 23.43 -21.24
C SER A 73 0.41 24.46 -20.93
N GLN A 74 -0.86 24.04 -20.90
CA GLN A 74 -2.03 24.90 -20.68
C GLN A 74 -3.18 24.10 -20.06
N ILE A 75 -4.10 24.79 -19.37
CA ILE A 75 -5.38 24.23 -18.88
C ILE A 75 -6.54 24.92 -19.60
N VAL A 76 -7.51 24.13 -20.07
CA VAL A 76 -8.80 24.63 -20.55
C VAL A 76 -9.93 24.05 -19.69
N LEU A 77 -10.64 24.92 -18.99
CA LEU A 77 -11.83 24.58 -18.20
C LEU A 77 -13.07 24.61 -19.10
N TYR A 78 -13.74 23.47 -19.26
CA TYR A 78 -14.89 23.34 -20.17
C TYR A 78 -16.15 22.92 -19.41
N PRO A 79 -17.15 23.80 -19.25
CA PRO A 79 -18.43 23.42 -18.65
C PRO A 79 -19.16 22.38 -19.50
N TYR A 80 -19.44 21.21 -18.91
CA TYR A 80 -20.00 20.06 -19.60
C TYR A 80 -20.96 19.31 -18.68
N ALA A 81 -22.27 19.60 -18.80
CA ALA A 81 -23.31 19.09 -17.91
C ALA A 81 -23.59 17.57 -18.06
N HIS A 82 -23.10 16.94 -19.11
CA HIS A 82 -23.43 15.54 -19.43
C HIS A 82 -22.65 14.50 -18.60
N LEU A 83 -21.80 14.92 -17.65
CA LEU A 83 -21.06 13.99 -16.78
C LEU A 83 -21.84 13.60 -15.52
N SER A 84 -22.96 14.28 -15.21
CA SER A 84 -23.75 13.97 -14.02
C SER A 84 -25.25 14.02 -14.26
N PRO A 85 -26.02 13.07 -13.69
CA PRO A 85 -27.47 13.14 -13.66
C PRO A 85 -28.02 14.06 -12.54
N ASN A 86 -27.19 14.58 -11.63
CA ASN A 86 -27.61 15.35 -10.45
C ASN A 86 -27.05 16.78 -10.45
N LEU A 87 -27.47 17.60 -11.41
CA LEU A 87 -26.89 18.92 -11.69
C LEU A 87 -27.37 20.01 -10.72
N ALA A 88 -26.44 20.90 -10.35
CA ALA A 88 -26.78 22.12 -9.61
C ALA A 88 -27.61 23.10 -10.47
N SER A 89 -28.28 24.05 -9.80
CA SER A 89 -28.96 25.16 -10.49
C SER A 89 -27.96 26.00 -11.33
N PRO A 90 -28.37 26.62 -12.45
CA PRO A 90 -27.46 27.37 -13.33
C PRO A 90 -26.65 28.46 -12.62
N SER A 91 -27.25 29.18 -11.67
CA SER A 91 -26.57 30.22 -10.89
C SER A 91 -25.47 29.65 -10.01
N LYS A 92 -25.77 28.56 -9.29
CA LYS A 92 -24.81 27.84 -8.45
C LYS A 92 -23.68 27.21 -9.26
N ALA A 93 -24.02 26.59 -10.40
CA ALA A 93 -23.03 26.01 -11.30
C ALA A 93 -22.04 27.07 -11.81
N LEU A 94 -22.54 28.24 -12.24
CA LEU A 94 -21.69 29.33 -12.69
C LEU A 94 -20.78 29.86 -11.58
N GLY A 95 -21.31 30.06 -10.36
CA GLY A 95 -20.53 30.53 -9.21
C GLY A 95 -19.36 29.59 -8.89
N VAL A 96 -19.62 28.29 -8.79
CA VAL A 96 -18.59 27.27 -8.53
C VAL A 96 -17.55 27.20 -9.66
N LEU A 97 -17.97 27.21 -10.93
CA LEU A 97 -17.06 27.18 -12.08
C LEU A 97 -16.12 28.39 -12.11
N LEU A 98 -16.64 29.58 -11.82
CA LEU A 98 -15.84 30.81 -11.75
C LEU A 98 -14.89 30.81 -10.54
N ALA A 99 -15.33 30.28 -9.40
CA ALA A 99 -14.47 30.15 -8.22
C ALA A 99 -13.28 29.22 -8.50
N VAL A 100 -13.52 28.05 -9.13
CA VAL A 100 -12.44 27.14 -9.57
C VAL A 100 -11.50 27.82 -10.57
N TYR A 101 -12.05 28.51 -11.57
CA TYR A 101 -11.25 29.24 -12.57
C TYR A 101 -10.34 30.29 -11.93
N ASN A 102 -10.87 31.13 -11.04
CA ASN A 102 -10.11 32.19 -10.38
C ASN A 102 -9.00 31.61 -9.50
N ASN A 103 -9.30 30.57 -8.72
CA ASN A 103 -8.31 29.92 -7.86
C ASN A 103 -7.20 29.23 -8.67
N LEU A 104 -7.55 28.59 -9.80
CA LEU A 104 -6.56 28.01 -10.71
C LEU A 104 -5.67 29.06 -11.36
N ARG A 105 -6.22 30.23 -11.75
CA ARG A 105 -5.41 31.32 -12.31
C ARG A 105 -4.34 31.84 -11.35
N GLU A 106 -4.61 31.81 -10.05
CA GLU A 106 -3.66 32.23 -9.02
C GLU A 106 -2.57 31.18 -8.74
N LYS A 107 -2.93 29.88 -8.77
CA LYS A 107 -2.04 28.78 -8.37
C LYS A 107 -1.31 28.08 -9.50
N SER A 108 -1.87 28.08 -10.72
CA SER A 108 -1.37 27.27 -11.82
C SER A 108 -0.04 27.81 -12.36
N PRO A 109 0.98 26.94 -12.59
CA PRO A 109 2.22 27.34 -13.23
C PRO A 109 2.08 27.57 -14.75
N VAL A 110 0.93 27.21 -15.32
CA VAL A 110 0.63 27.32 -16.76
C VAL A 110 -0.61 28.17 -17.02
N PRO A 111 -0.78 28.77 -18.22
CA PRO A 111 -1.95 29.53 -18.58
C PRO A 111 -3.26 28.73 -18.42
N VAL A 112 -4.27 29.37 -17.84
CA VAL A 112 -5.60 28.79 -17.62
C VAL A 112 -6.62 29.59 -18.40
N SER A 113 -7.37 28.91 -19.28
CA SER A 113 -8.48 29.47 -20.04
C SER A 113 -9.76 28.70 -19.76
N ARG A 114 -10.91 29.24 -20.18
CA ARG A 114 -12.21 28.59 -19.99
C ARG A 114 -13.12 28.78 -21.19
N ALA A 115 -14.06 27.86 -21.37
CA ALA A 115 -15.20 28.02 -22.28
C ALA A 115 -16.42 28.60 -21.54
N PRO A 116 -17.34 29.29 -22.24
CA PRO A 116 -18.49 29.89 -21.59
C PRO A 116 -19.55 28.84 -21.19
N PHE A 117 -20.16 29.07 -20.04
CA PHE A 117 -21.28 28.35 -19.45
C PHE A 117 -22.61 28.74 -20.10
N GLY A 118 -23.51 27.77 -20.26
CA GLY A 118 -24.87 28.02 -20.75
C GLY A 118 -25.01 28.11 -22.27
N TYR A 119 -23.97 27.73 -23.03
CA TYR A 119 -24.02 27.67 -24.50
C TYR A 119 -23.72 26.28 -25.03
N TYR A 120 -24.39 25.91 -26.11
CA TYR A 120 -23.94 24.87 -27.02
C TYR A 120 -22.66 25.34 -27.71
N LYS A 121 -21.69 24.42 -27.80
CA LYS A 121 -20.36 24.70 -28.30
C LYS A 121 -19.95 23.54 -29.20
N ALA A 122 -19.56 23.84 -30.43
CA ALA A 122 -18.84 22.88 -31.26
C ALA A 122 -17.39 22.83 -30.75
N PHE A 123 -16.79 21.64 -30.69
CA PHE A 123 -15.40 21.51 -30.30
C PHE A 123 -14.71 20.39 -31.07
N ASP A 124 -13.41 20.55 -31.31
CA ASP A 124 -12.53 19.53 -31.84
C ASP A 124 -11.48 19.21 -30.78
N ILE A 125 -11.17 17.92 -30.62
CA ILE A 125 -10.17 17.46 -29.67
C ILE A 125 -9.34 16.32 -30.27
N LYS A 126 -8.02 16.44 -30.17
CA LYS A 126 -7.07 15.40 -30.56
C LYS A 126 -6.33 14.92 -29.32
N CYS A 127 -6.81 13.83 -28.72
CA CYS A 127 -6.23 13.20 -27.54
C CYS A 127 -4.87 12.55 -27.86
N TYR A 128 -3.91 12.61 -26.93
CA TYR A 128 -2.61 11.92 -27.11
C TYR A 128 -2.71 10.39 -27.01
N GLY A 129 -3.73 9.84 -26.33
CA GLY A 129 -3.98 8.39 -26.26
C GLY A 129 -2.97 7.58 -25.43
N HIS A 130 -2.22 8.22 -24.52
CA HIS A 130 -1.37 7.51 -23.55
C HIS A 130 -2.17 7.13 -22.28
N PRO A 131 -1.68 6.21 -21.42
CA PRO A 131 -2.46 5.71 -20.27
C PRO A 131 -2.98 6.78 -19.30
N LEU A 132 -2.27 7.92 -19.19
CA LEU A 132 -2.70 9.08 -18.37
C LEU A 132 -3.47 10.16 -19.16
N SER A 133 -3.80 9.92 -20.43
CA SER A 133 -4.44 10.93 -21.28
C SER A 133 -5.89 11.14 -20.91
N GLU A 134 -6.55 10.14 -20.33
CA GLU A 134 -7.96 10.16 -20.00
C GLU A 134 -8.13 9.73 -18.55
N LEU A 135 -8.74 10.59 -17.75
CA LEU A 135 -8.99 10.34 -16.34
C LEU A 135 -10.31 10.98 -15.96
N SER A 136 -11.09 10.35 -15.08
CA SER A 136 -12.23 11.03 -14.45
C SER A 136 -12.05 11.06 -12.93
N LYS A 137 -12.52 12.13 -12.30
CA LYS A 137 -12.58 12.27 -10.84
C LYS A 137 -13.99 12.69 -10.43
N SER A 138 -14.42 12.18 -9.28
CA SER A 138 -15.69 12.52 -8.65
C SER A 138 -15.40 13.11 -7.28
N LEU A 139 -15.63 14.41 -7.12
CA LEU A 139 -15.23 15.19 -5.96
C LEU A 139 -16.46 15.66 -5.20
N SER A 140 -16.43 15.61 -3.87
CA SER A 140 -17.52 16.09 -2.99
C SER A 140 -16.97 16.91 -1.83
N PRO A 141 -17.73 17.90 -1.29
CA PRO A 141 -17.26 18.68 -0.13
C PRO A 141 -16.94 17.83 1.11
N THR A 142 -17.59 16.68 1.29
CA THR A 142 -17.27 15.71 2.35
C THR A 142 -15.86 15.11 2.23
N MET A 143 -15.25 15.11 1.04
CA MET A 143 -13.87 14.67 0.87
C MET A 143 -12.85 15.68 1.39
N VAL A 144 -13.21 16.96 1.57
CA VAL A 144 -12.33 18.01 2.10
C VAL A 144 -11.96 17.75 3.55
N THR A 145 -12.92 17.35 4.38
CA THR A 145 -12.66 16.94 5.78
C THR A 145 -11.85 15.64 5.87
N THR A 146 -11.99 14.76 4.87
CA THR A 146 -11.24 13.52 4.78
C THR A 146 -9.77 13.76 4.35
N GLN A 147 -9.53 14.69 3.43
CA GLN A 147 -8.17 15.09 3.03
C GLN A 147 -7.48 16.04 4.00
N ALA A 148 -8.21 16.93 4.70
CA ALA A 148 -7.65 17.73 5.78
C ALA A 148 -7.13 16.86 6.93
N LYS A 149 -7.78 15.71 7.19
CA LYS A 149 -7.23 14.66 8.07
C LYS A 149 -6.00 13.95 7.47
N GLN A 150 -5.93 13.76 6.15
CA GLN A 150 -4.76 13.17 5.47
C GLN A 150 -3.57 14.15 5.27
N GLN A 151 -3.76 15.47 5.39
CA GLN A 151 -2.66 16.44 5.26
C GLN A 151 -1.93 16.71 6.59
N VAL A 152 -2.46 16.27 7.73
CA VAL A 152 -1.75 16.26 9.03
C VAL A 152 -1.13 14.88 9.30
N VAL A 153 -0.78 14.13 8.26
CA VAL A 153 -0.01 12.89 8.41
C VAL A 153 1.45 13.31 8.55
N SER A 154 1.96 13.40 9.78
CA SER A 154 3.41 13.40 9.99
C SER A 154 3.98 12.16 9.33
N LYS A 155 4.91 12.37 8.38
CA LYS A 155 5.59 11.28 7.67
C LYS A 155 6.30 10.38 8.68
N ASP A 156 6.36 9.09 8.37
CA ASP A 156 7.19 8.14 9.10
C ASP A 156 8.64 8.66 9.13
N TYR A 157 9.31 8.43 10.25
CA TYR A 157 10.71 8.78 10.41
C TYR A 157 11.50 7.58 10.91
N TYR A 158 12.81 7.59 10.62
CA TYR A 158 13.69 6.46 10.85
C TYR A 158 14.79 6.84 11.82
N VAL A 159 15.07 5.92 12.74
CA VAL A 159 16.01 6.11 13.83
C VAL A 159 16.90 4.88 13.92
N VAL A 160 18.20 5.10 14.10
CA VAL A 160 19.13 4.05 14.52
C VAL A 160 19.22 4.08 16.04
N LEU A 161 18.87 2.96 16.68
CA LEU A 161 18.91 2.80 18.14
C LEU A 161 20.01 1.82 18.51
N THR A 162 20.93 2.25 19.39
CA THR A 162 22.07 1.41 19.81
C THR A 162 21.74 0.55 21.03
N PRO A 163 22.50 -0.54 21.28
CA PRO A 163 22.37 -1.35 22.50
C PRO A 163 22.53 -0.58 23.82
N ASN A 164 23.19 0.58 23.78
CA ASN A 164 23.40 1.46 24.92
C ASN A 164 22.26 2.48 25.11
N GLY A 165 21.27 2.49 24.21
CA GLY A 165 20.12 3.41 24.25
C GLY A 165 20.36 4.76 23.57
N GLU A 166 21.50 4.93 22.89
CA GLU A 166 21.78 6.12 22.10
C GLU A 166 20.96 6.10 20.80
N GLU A 167 20.54 7.28 20.38
CA GLU A 167 19.59 7.46 19.30
C GLU A 167 20.15 8.39 18.24
N TYR A 168 20.06 7.98 16.98
CA TYR A 168 20.56 8.76 15.86
C TYR A 168 19.51 8.83 14.75
N ASP A 169 19.39 10.00 14.13
CA ASP A 169 18.71 10.13 12.84
C ASP A 169 19.38 9.19 11.83
N ALA A 170 18.59 8.29 11.23
CA ALA A 170 19.12 7.26 10.33
C ALA A 170 19.86 7.84 9.12
N THR A 171 19.54 9.07 8.68
CA THR A 171 20.22 9.73 7.56
C THR A 171 21.58 10.31 7.91
N LYS A 172 21.88 10.45 9.21
CA LYS A 172 23.10 11.08 9.74
C LYS A 172 23.97 10.11 10.53
N TYR A 173 23.53 8.87 10.70
CA TYR A 173 24.27 7.87 11.45
C TYR A 173 25.60 7.53 10.75
N GLN A 174 26.68 7.49 11.52
CA GLN A 174 28.00 7.11 11.03
C GLN A 174 28.24 5.63 11.34
N PHE A 175 28.18 4.80 10.31
CA PHE A 175 28.37 3.36 10.43
C PHE A 175 29.80 3.01 10.85
N LYS A 176 29.91 2.01 11.73
CA LYS A 176 31.18 1.45 12.20
C LYS A 176 31.56 0.22 11.37
N PRO A 177 32.85 -0.19 11.37
CA PRO A 177 33.25 -1.48 10.78
C PRO A 177 32.44 -2.63 11.39
N GLY A 178 31.88 -3.51 10.56
CA GLY A 178 30.97 -4.58 10.99
C GLY A 178 29.47 -4.23 10.96
N GLU A 179 29.10 -3.03 10.52
CA GLU A 179 27.70 -2.59 10.35
C GLU A 179 27.28 -2.50 8.88
N GLU A 180 27.93 -3.25 7.98
CA GLU A 180 27.71 -3.19 6.53
C GLU A 180 26.27 -3.60 6.14
N ASP A 181 25.72 -4.62 6.80
CA ASP A 181 24.34 -5.07 6.56
C ASP A 181 23.31 -4.03 7.04
N LEU A 182 23.60 -3.32 8.14
CA LEU A 182 22.75 -2.21 8.62
C LEU A 182 22.83 -1.01 7.69
N MET A 183 24.01 -0.71 7.17
CA MET A 183 24.17 0.31 6.14
C MET A 183 23.33 -0.03 4.91
N ALA A 184 23.40 -1.26 4.40
CA ALA A 184 22.60 -1.70 3.27
C ALA A 184 21.08 -1.60 3.54
N LEU A 185 20.64 -1.96 4.75
CA LEU A 185 19.24 -1.81 5.17
C LEU A 185 18.81 -0.34 5.20
N VAL A 186 19.63 0.56 5.77
CA VAL A 186 19.34 2.00 5.81
C VAL A 186 19.31 2.61 4.41
N GLU A 187 20.26 2.26 3.55
CA GLU A 187 20.28 2.76 2.17
C GLU A 187 19.04 2.33 1.37
N LYS A 188 18.60 1.09 1.56
CA LYS A 188 17.40 0.55 0.92
C LYS A 188 16.12 1.19 1.47
N GLU A 189 15.93 1.17 2.79
CA GLU A 189 14.65 1.55 3.42
C GLU A 189 14.50 3.06 3.62
N VAL A 190 15.59 3.76 3.98
CA VAL A 190 15.57 5.20 4.29
C VAL A 190 15.92 6.03 3.06
N LEU A 191 16.96 5.65 2.32
CA LEU A 191 17.41 6.41 1.14
C LEU A 191 16.77 5.96 -0.17
N ARG A 192 16.00 4.85 -0.16
CA ARG A 192 15.35 4.26 -1.34
C ARG A 192 16.30 4.02 -2.50
N LYS A 193 17.56 3.69 -2.19
CA LYS A 193 18.52 3.26 -3.20
C LYS A 193 18.17 1.82 -3.57
N GLU A 194 17.97 1.58 -4.85
CA GLU A 194 17.87 0.21 -5.35
C GLU A 194 19.23 -0.46 -5.16
N LEU A 195 19.23 -1.68 -4.60
CA LEU A 195 20.43 -2.49 -4.52
C LEU A 195 20.86 -2.83 -5.96
N GLU A 196 22.13 -2.59 -6.28
CA GLU A 196 22.69 -2.96 -7.58
C GLU A 196 22.63 -4.50 -7.75
N GLY A 197 21.68 -4.96 -8.57
CA GLY A 197 21.51 -6.38 -8.89
C GLY A 197 21.57 -6.59 -10.41
N GLY A 198 22.42 -7.50 -10.87
CA GLY A 198 22.65 -7.73 -12.30
C GLY A 198 22.83 -9.18 -12.74
N GLY A 199 22.65 -10.16 -11.85
CA GLY A 199 22.86 -11.58 -12.18
C GLY A 199 21.98 -12.55 -11.38
N GLU A 200 21.78 -13.75 -11.94
CA GLU A 200 21.07 -14.83 -11.26
C GLU A 200 21.84 -15.25 -9.99
N PRO A 201 21.21 -15.25 -8.81
CA PRO A 201 21.89 -15.65 -7.57
C PRO A 201 22.39 -17.10 -7.61
N ARG A 202 23.63 -17.32 -7.17
CA ARG A 202 24.26 -18.65 -7.10
C ARG A 202 23.46 -19.70 -6.32
N TYR A 203 22.62 -19.29 -5.36
CA TYR A 203 21.83 -20.24 -4.58
C TYR A 203 20.83 -21.03 -5.43
N ILE A 204 20.42 -20.49 -6.58
CA ILE A 204 19.46 -21.14 -7.48
C ILE A 204 20.05 -22.44 -8.05
N ASP A 205 21.36 -22.48 -8.32
CA ASP A 205 22.03 -23.71 -8.75
C ASP A 205 21.97 -24.80 -7.69
N TYR A 206 22.09 -24.43 -6.40
CA TYR A 206 21.93 -25.38 -5.30
C TYR A 206 20.48 -25.86 -5.18
N CYS A 207 19.50 -24.97 -5.32
CA CYS A 207 18.08 -25.33 -5.34
C CYS A 207 17.80 -26.37 -6.44
N ARG A 208 18.23 -26.10 -7.67
CA ARG A 208 18.10 -27.03 -8.81
C ARG A 208 18.80 -28.36 -8.54
N LYS A 209 20.03 -28.33 -8.00
CA LYS A 209 20.80 -29.55 -7.66
C LYS A 209 20.06 -30.49 -6.70
N PHE A 210 19.30 -29.95 -5.74
CA PHE A 210 18.52 -30.75 -4.78
C PHE A 210 17.08 -31.03 -5.26
N GLY A 211 16.70 -30.60 -6.46
CA GLY A 211 15.41 -30.89 -7.06
C GLY A 211 14.30 -29.90 -6.68
N PHE A 212 14.64 -28.66 -6.28
CA PHE A 212 13.67 -27.57 -6.32
C PHE A 212 13.60 -27.05 -7.74
N GLU A 213 12.43 -27.16 -8.37
CA GLU A 213 12.25 -26.82 -9.78
C GLU A 213 10.90 -26.13 -10.00
N TRP A 214 10.74 -25.42 -11.11
CA TRP A 214 9.43 -24.95 -11.54
C TRP A 214 8.59 -26.11 -12.08
N GLU A 215 7.26 -26.08 -11.84
CA GLU A 215 6.33 -27.03 -12.45
C GLU A 215 5.83 -26.49 -13.79
N PRO A 216 6.27 -27.01 -14.95
CA PRO A 216 5.91 -26.48 -16.27
C PRO A 216 4.42 -26.60 -16.61
N MET A 217 3.67 -27.48 -15.94
CA MET A 217 2.22 -27.62 -16.13
C MET A 217 1.39 -26.73 -15.18
N SER A 218 2.05 -25.93 -14.33
CA SER A 218 1.41 -25.03 -13.37
C SER A 218 1.64 -23.57 -13.73
N ASP A 219 0.95 -22.67 -13.03
CA ASP A 219 1.19 -21.23 -13.13
C ASP A 219 2.61 -20.84 -12.65
N ALA A 220 3.08 -19.68 -13.09
CA ALA A 220 4.39 -19.13 -12.72
C ALA A 220 4.55 -19.04 -11.19
N GLY A 221 5.76 -19.24 -10.68
CA GLY A 221 6.01 -19.17 -9.23
C GLY A 221 5.51 -20.38 -8.42
N HIS A 222 5.05 -21.47 -9.07
CA HIS A 222 4.74 -22.75 -8.42
C HIS A 222 5.90 -23.73 -8.61
N MET A 223 6.46 -24.17 -7.47
CA MET A 223 7.55 -25.13 -7.47
C MET A 223 7.04 -26.57 -7.39
N ARG A 224 7.82 -27.48 -7.98
CA ARG A 224 7.81 -28.92 -7.69
C ARG A 224 9.07 -29.30 -6.91
N TYR A 225 8.96 -30.38 -6.16
CA TYR A 225 10.00 -30.86 -5.26
C TYR A 225 10.37 -32.29 -5.64
N GLY A 226 11.63 -32.51 -6.01
CA GLY A 226 12.21 -33.85 -6.14
C GLY A 226 12.38 -34.54 -4.76
N PRO A 227 12.83 -35.80 -4.72
CA PRO A 227 12.93 -36.55 -3.46
C PRO A 227 13.81 -35.87 -2.40
N ALA A 228 14.97 -35.33 -2.78
CA ALA A 228 15.86 -34.63 -1.85
C ALA A 228 15.25 -33.32 -1.34
N ALA A 229 14.70 -32.49 -2.25
CA ALA A 229 13.97 -31.27 -1.89
C ALA A 229 12.78 -31.54 -0.96
N THR A 230 12.04 -32.63 -1.19
CA THR A 230 10.91 -33.05 -0.35
C THR A 230 11.37 -33.36 1.07
N LEU A 231 12.40 -34.20 1.22
CA LEU A 231 12.99 -34.51 2.52
C LEU A 231 13.52 -33.25 3.23
N MET A 232 14.14 -32.32 2.48
CA MET A 232 14.62 -31.06 3.05
C MET A 232 13.46 -30.21 3.60
N MET A 233 12.34 -30.12 2.87
CA MET A 233 11.15 -29.41 3.35
C MET A 233 10.61 -30.05 4.62
N GLU A 234 10.39 -31.37 4.63
CA GLU A 234 9.89 -32.10 5.80
C GLU A 234 10.78 -31.90 7.04
N LEU A 235 12.10 -31.96 6.89
CA LEU A 235 13.04 -31.73 7.97
C LEU A 235 12.99 -30.30 8.51
N VAL A 236 12.83 -29.29 7.65
CA VAL A 236 12.69 -27.88 8.07
C VAL A 236 11.35 -27.66 8.78
N GLU A 237 10.28 -28.29 8.33
CA GLU A 237 8.96 -28.24 8.98
C GLU A 237 8.99 -28.85 10.38
N ASP A 238 9.60 -30.03 10.53
CA ASP A 238 9.78 -30.67 11.83
C ASP A 238 10.71 -29.86 12.74
N TYR A 239 11.73 -29.22 12.17
CA TYR A 239 12.61 -28.33 12.92
C TYR A 239 11.85 -27.11 13.45
N ALA A 240 11.02 -26.47 12.62
CA ALA A 240 10.18 -25.35 13.05
C ALA A 240 9.23 -25.76 14.20
N TRP A 241 8.62 -26.95 14.12
CA TRP A 241 7.80 -27.49 15.21
C TRP A 241 8.61 -27.69 16.50
N LYS A 242 9.82 -28.25 16.40
CA LYS A 242 10.70 -28.41 17.57
C LYS A 242 11.01 -27.07 18.22
N LEU A 243 11.41 -26.06 17.44
CA LEU A 243 11.72 -24.72 17.95
C LEU A 243 10.53 -24.05 18.63
N ALA A 244 9.33 -24.19 18.06
CA ALA A 244 8.11 -23.65 18.67
C ALA A 244 7.86 -24.24 20.08
N ASN A 245 8.15 -25.54 20.27
CA ASN A 245 8.01 -26.19 21.58
C ASN A 245 9.10 -25.80 22.59
N GLU A 246 10.20 -25.18 22.15
CA GLU A 246 11.26 -24.68 23.04
C GLU A 246 10.89 -23.35 23.73
N LEU A 247 9.79 -22.70 23.33
CA LEU A 247 9.33 -21.43 23.92
C LEU A 247 8.92 -21.52 25.40
N GLY A 248 8.69 -22.74 25.91
CA GLY A 248 8.25 -22.98 27.28
C GLY A 248 6.79 -22.59 27.53
N ILE A 249 5.99 -22.52 26.47
CA ILE A 249 4.52 -22.35 26.51
C ILE A 249 3.87 -23.52 25.78
N PRO A 250 2.61 -23.89 26.10
CA PRO A 250 1.88 -24.88 25.31
C PRO A 250 1.73 -24.40 23.86
N VAL A 251 2.13 -25.24 22.90
CA VAL A 251 1.92 -24.98 21.46
C VAL A 251 1.18 -26.15 20.84
N PHE A 252 0.14 -25.88 20.06
CA PHE A 252 -0.63 -26.89 19.34
C PHE A 252 -0.33 -26.83 17.85
N LYS A 253 -0.03 -28.00 17.26
CA LYS A 253 0.06 -28.13 15.80
C LYS A 253 -1.37 -28.23 15.25
N ILE A 254 -1.71 -27.36 14.31
CA ILE A 254 -3.04 -27.27 13.71
C ILE A 254 -2.96 -27.35 12.18
N ARG A 255 -4.12 -27.54 11.53
CA ARG A 255 -4.25 -27.54 10.06
C ARG A 255 -5.52 -26.81 9.64
N GLY A 256 -5.38 -25.98 8.61
CA GLY A 256 -6.43 -25.15 8.05
C GLY A 256 -6.91 -25.54 6.68
N THR A 257 -7.98 -24.87 6.24
CA THR A 257 -8.32 -24.78 4.82
C THR A 257 -7.51 -23.67 4.15
N ASN A 258 -7.31 -23.80 2.84
CA ASN A 258 -6.61 -22.81 2.01
C ASN A 258 -7.55 -21.94 1.16
N MET A 259 -8.86 -22.17 1.23
CA MET A 259 -9.90 -21.42 0.49
C MET A 259 -10.91 -20.77 1.44
N PHE A 260 -11.24 -19.51 1.19
CA PHE A 260 -12.19 -18.72 1.98
C PHE A 260 -13.19 -18.00 1.08
N ARG A 261 -14.44 -17.82 1.53
CA ARG A 261 -15.46 -17.10 0.77
C ARG A 261 -15.22 -15.60 0.83
N ARG A 262 -15.31 -14.93 -0.33
CA ARG A 262 -15.32 -13.47 -0.43
C ARG A 262 -16.63 -12.92 0.12
N GLY A 263 -16.61 -11.76 0.78
CA GLY A 263 -17.79 -11.17 1.42
C GLY A 263 -17.93 -11.49 2.92
N GLU A 264 -17.12 -12.40 3.46
CA GLU A 264 -16.98 -12.53 4.91
C GLU A 264 -16.16 -11.35 5.44
N ARG A 265 -16.70 -10.61 6.42
CA ARG A 265 -16.14 -9.30 6.84
C ARG A 265 -14.68 -9.40 7.27
N ALA A 266 -14.34 -10.43 8.05
CA ALA A 266 -12.97 -10.64 8.53
C ALA A 266 -11.99 -10.93 7.39
N ILE A 267 -12.45 -11.62 6.34
CA ILE A 267 -11.65 -11.93 5.16
C ILE A 267 -11.44 -10.66 4.33
N ASP A 268 -12.51 -9.91 4.07
CA ASP A 268 -12.49 -8.69 3.25
C ASP A 268 -11.68 -7.56 3.89
N GLU A 269 -11.80 -7.35 5.21
CA GLU A 269 -11.04 -6.32 5.94
C GLU A 269 -9.52 -6.59 5.87
N HIS A 270 -9.11 -7.83 6.07
CA HIS A 270 -7.69 -8.20 6.01
C HIS A 270 -7.18 -8.18 4.56
N ALA A 271 -7.97 -8.67 3.60
CA ALA A 271 -7.64 -8.63 2.16
C ALA A 271 -7.36 -7.20 1.66
N ARG A 272 -8.10 -6.19 2.16
CA ARG A 272 -7.88 -4.78 1.82
C ARG A 272 -6.53 -4.24 2.30
N LEU A 273 -5.94 -4.81 3.36
CA LEU A 273 -4.65 -4.38 3.88
C LEU A 273 -3.47 -4.81 2.99
N PHE A 274 -3.63 -5.87 2.19
CA PHE A 274 -2.54 -6.52 1.43
C PHE A 274 -2.62 -6.33 -0.09
N ASN A 275 -3.36 -5.33 -0.57
CA ASN A 275 -3.33 -4.80 -1.94
C ASN A 275 -3.49 -5.88 -3.05
N GLU A 276 -4.75 -6.19 -3.41
CA GLU A 276 -5.28 -6.77 -4.67
C GLU A 276 -4.64 -8.03 -5.32
N ARG A 277 -3.50 -8.56 -4.86
CA ARG A 277 -2.79 -9.70 -5.51
C ARG A 277 -3.17 -11.06 -4.94
N MET A 278 -4.45 -11.40 -4.98
CA MET A 278 -4.96 -12.70 -4.50
C MET A 278 -5.39 -13.60 -5.66
N TYR A 279 -5.19 -14.92 -5.50
CA TYR A 279 -5.85 -15.88 -6.37
C TYR A 279 -7.34 -15.93 -6.02
N THR A 280 -8.19 -15.74 -7.02
CA THR A 280 -9.64 -15.95 -6.92
C THR A 280 -10.02 -17.23 -7.64
N ILE A 281 -11.05 -17.92 -7.12
CA ILE A 281 -11.63 -19.12 -7.71
C ILE A 281 -13.14 -18.92 -7.75
N GLU A 282 -13.75 -19.15 -8.90
CA GLU A 282 -15.21 -19.19 -9.02
C GLU A 282 -15.73 -20.49 -8.38
N GLY A 283 -16.48 -20.38 -7.29
CA GLY A 283 -17.21 -21.50 -6.70
C GLY A 283 -18.64 -21.61 -7.26
N ASP A 284 -19.34 -22.69 -6.91
CA ASP A 284 -20.71 -22.95 -7.39
C ASP A 284 -21.72 -21.83 -7.06
N ARG A 285 -21.50 -21.10 -5.97
CA ARG A 285 -22.39 -20.05 -5.46
C ARG A 285 -21.67 -18.77 -5.09
N ASP A 286 -20.44 -18.91 -4.59
CA ASP A 286 -19.65 -17.83 -4.02
C ASP A 286 -18.29 -17.76 -4.71
N GLU A 287 -17.73 -16.56 -4.84
CA GLU A 287 -16.33 -16.40 -5.20
C GLU A 287 -15.45 -16.72 -4.00
N LEU A 288 -14.44 -17.54 -4.21
CA LEU A 288 -13.47 -17.94 -3.20
C LEU A 288 -12.14 -17.23 -3.45
N ILE A 289 -11.39 -17.02 -2.37
CA ILE A 289 -10.00 -16.59 -2.42
C ILE A 289 -9.11 -17.68 -1.83
N MET A 290 -7.91 -17.83 -2.40
CA MET A 290 -6.86 -18.61 -1.78
C MET A 290 -6.17 -17.80 -0.68
N ARG A 291 -5.84 -18.44 0.44
CA ARG A 291 -5.14 -17.78 1.55
C ARG A 291 -3.75 -17.28 1.14
N TYR A 292 -3.40 -16.06 1.55
CA TYR A 292 -2.05 -15.50 1.33
C TYR A 292 -1.11 -15.66 2.55
N ALA A 293 -1.68 -16.02 3.69
CA ALA A 293 -1.03 -16.31 4.97
C ALA A 293 -1.93 -17.25 5.80
N ALA A 294 -1.38 -17.95 6.79
CA ALA A 294 -2.15 -18.89 7.62
C ALA A 294 -3.09 -18.18 8.62
N CYS A 295 -2.83 -16.91 8.93
CA CYS A 295 -3.47 -16.13 9.99
C CYS A 295 -5.00 -16.28 10.04
N PHE A 296 -5.69 -16.21 8.88
CA PHE A 296 -7.15 -16.28 8.81
C PHE A 296 -7.73 -17.53 9.45
N GLN A 297 -7.14 -18.69 9.13
CA GLN A 297 -7.61 -19.94 9.67
C GLN A 297 -7.41 -19.94 11.19
N GLN A 298 -6.23 -19.52 11.65
CA GLN A 298 -5.89 -19.60 13.06
C GLN A 298 -6.82 -18.73 13.89
N PHE A 299 -7.15 -17.52 13.42
CA PHE A 299 -8.15 -16.65 14.07
C PHE A 299 -9.56 -17.24 14.03
N ALA A 300 -9.98 -17.81 12.89
CA ALA A 300 -11.28 -18.44 12.79
C ALA A 300 -11.42 -19.64 13.73
N MET A 301 -10.35 -20.43 13.88
CA MET A 301 -10.30 -21.62 14.72
C MET A 301 -10.26 -21.28 16.21
N ILE A 302 -9.38 -20.37 16.64
CA ILE A 302 -9.22 -20.03 18.06
C ILE A 302 -10.47 -19.40 18.66
N ARG A 303 -11.26 -18.69 17.83
CA ARG A 303 -12.54 -18.09 18.26
C ARG A 303 -13.51 -19.14 18.83
N ASP A 304 -13.44 -20.36 18.34
CA ASP A 304 -14.32 -21.45 18.74
C ASP A 304 -13.75 -22.24 19.95
N TRP A 305 -12.56 -21.89 20.43
CA TRP A 305 -11.93 -22.53 21.59
C TRP A 305 -12.40 -21.89 22.90
N VAL A 306 -12.66 -22.72 23.90
CA VAL A 306 -12.98 -22.25 25.26
C VAL A 306 -11.68 -22.06 26.04
N LEU A 307 -11.20 -20.82 26.10
CA LEU A 307 -9.96 -20.46 26.79
C LEU A 307 -10.24 -19.61 28.04
N SER A 308 -9.46 -19.82 29.09
CA SER A 308 -9.44 -18.99 30.30
C SER A 308 -8.09 -18.27 30.45
N TYR A 309 -8.02 -17.32 31.39
CA TYR A 309 -6.78 -16.62 31.73
C TYR A 309 -5.65 -17.55 32.23
N LYS A 310 -5.96 -18.80 32.59
CA LYS A 310 -4.98 -19.81 33.02
C LYS A 310 -4.36 -20.57 31.85
N ASP A 311 -5.01 -20.54 30.69
CA ASP A 311 -4.60 -21.28 29.50
C ASP A 311 -3.65 -20.46 28.61
N ILE A 312 -3.50 -19.16 28.89
CA ILE A 312 -2.61 -18.24 28.14
C ILE A 312 -1.34 -17.93 28.95
N PRO A 313 -0.15 -17.83 28.32
CA PRO A 313 0.05 -17.82 26.87
C PRO A 313 -0.04 -19.22 26.21
N VAL A 314 -0.63 -19.27 25.03
CA VAL A 314 -0.77 -20.49 24.21
C VAL A 314 -0.43 -20.21 22.75
N GLY A 315 0.27 -21.14 22.11
CA GLY A 315 0.66 -21.07 20.70
C GLY A 315 -0.14 -21.99 19.80
N MET A 316 -0.33 -21.59 18.55
CA MET A 316 -0.83 -22.40 17.44
C MET A 316 0.18 -22.34 16.30
N LEU A 317 0.68 -23.48 15.85
CA LEU A 317 1.59 -23.57 14.70
C LEU A 317 0.91 -24.30 13.54
N GLU A 318 0.93 -23.67 12.38
CA GLU A 318 0.59 -24.29 11.09
C GLU A 318 1.74 -24.08 10.11
N VAL A 319 2.17 -25.15 9.42
CA VAL A 319 2.93 -24.98 8.18
C VAL A 319 1.91 -24.94 7.04
N ALA A 320 1.60 -23.72 6.59
CA ALA A 320 0.50 -23.47 5.68
C ALA A 320 0.98 -23.30 4.24
N ASP A 321 0.28 -23.92 3.29
CA ASP A 321 0.37 -23.54 1.87
C ASP A 321 -0.30 -22.18 1.64
N SER A 322 0.50 -21.20 1.24
CA SER A 322 0.10 -19.81 1.05
C SER A 322 0.29 -19.37 -0.40
N TYR A 323 -0.58 -18.46 -0.84
CA TYR A 323 -0.72 -18.07 -2.24
C TYR A 323 -0.68 -16.55 -2.42
N ARG A 324 0.23 -16.06 -3.28
CA ARG A 324 0.36 -14.62 -3.59
C ARG A 324 0.45 -14.46 -5.10
N TYR A 325 -0.43 -13.65 -5.71
CA TYR A 325 -0.48 -13.51 -7.17
C TYR A 325 0.58 -12.49 -7.66
N GLU A 326 1.86 -12.81 -7.46
CA GLU A 326 3.00 -11.97 -7.85
C GLU A 326 3.13 -11.85 -9.37
N GLN A 327 3.78 -10.80 -9.89
CA GLN A 327 3.94 -10.69 -11.34
C GLN A 327 4.90 -11.78 -11.88
N PRO A 328 4.69 -12.33 -13.09
CA PRO A 328 5.53 -13.43 -13.59
C PRO A 328 7.03 -13.11 -13.58
N GLY A 329 7.40 -11.86 -13.92
CA GLY A 329 8.79 -11.39 -13.93
C GLY A 329 9.41 -11.16 -12.54
N GLU A 330 8.62 -11.23 -11.48
CA GLU A 330 9.11 -11.04 -10.10
C GLU A 330 9.47 -12.38 -9.42
N THR A 331 9.03 -13.52 -9.96
CA THR A 331 9.20 -14.82 -9.29
C THR A 331 10.65 -15.33 -9.36
N VAL A 332 11.16 -15.84 -8.24
CA VAL A 332 12.52 -16.36 -8.09
C VAL A 332 12.46 -17.65 -7.28
N LEU A 333 13.09 -18.72 -7.79
CA LEU A 333 13.05 -20.05 -7.20
C LEU A 333 13.47 -20.01 -5.71
N CYS A 334 12.69 -20.63 -4.83
CA CYS A 334 12.89 -20.66 -3.37
C CYS A 334 12.96 -19.29 -2.66
N PHE A 335 12.65 -18.17 -3.33
CA PHE A 335 12.75 -16.83 -2.73
C PHE A 335 11.46 -16.01 -2.91
N ARG A 336 10.96 -15.90 -4.14
CA ARG A 336 9.71 -15.18 -4.44
C ARG A 336 8.78 -16.05 -5.27
N LEU A 337 7.70 -16.49 -4.64
CA LEU A 337 6.86 -17.59 -5.13
C LEU A 337 5.39 -17.18 -5.14
N ARG A 338 4.62 -17.79 -6.05
CA ARG A 338 3.16 -17.64 -6.02
C ARG A 338 2.47 -18.66 -5.13
N ARG A 339 3.11 -19.81 -4.89
CA ARG A 339 2.70 -20.82 -3.92
C ARG A 339 3.93 -21.21 -3.09
N PHE A 340 3.81 -21.16 -1.77
CA PHE A 340 4.90 -21.49 -0.85
C PHE A 340 4.36 -22.01 0.48
N TYR A 341 5.21 -22.70 1.23
CA TYR A 341 4.90 -23.12 2.59
C TYR A 341 5.44 -22.09 3.58
N MET A 342 4.60 -21.68 4.52
CA MET A 342 4.94 -20.72 5.56
C MET A 342 4.69 -21.35 6.93
N PRO A 343 5.72 -21.54 7.76
CA PRO A 343 5.51 -21.84 9.17
C PRO A 343 4.96 -20.57 9.84
N ASP A 344 3.77 -20.68 10.41
CA ASP A 344 3.05 -19.56 11.00
C ASP A 344 2.64 -19.92 12.44
N LEU A 345 3.25 -19.22 13.39
CA LEU A 345 3.06 -19.40 14.83
C LEU A 345 2.31 -18.21 15.41
N HIS A 346 1.04 -18.42 15.77
CA HIS A 346 0.26 -17.44 16.51
C HIS A 346 0.35 -17.72 18.00
N ILE A 347 0.77 -16.73 18.79
CA ILE A 347 0.82 -16.85 20.25
C ILE A 347 -0.17 -15.87 20.85
N PHE A 348 -1.14 -16.41 21.61
CA PHE A 348 -2.16 -15.64 22.29
C PHE A 348 -1.73 -15.40 23.73
N THR A 349 -1.63 -14.14 24.14
CA THR A 349 -1.17 -13.72 25.46
C THR A 349 -2.26 -12.93 26.19
N LYS A 350 -2.06 -12.70 27.49
CA LYS A 350 -3.01 -11.97 28.33
C LYS A 350 -3.13 -10.50 27.96
N ASP A 351 -1.99 -9.86 27.72
CA ASP A 351 -1.86 -8.43 27.46
C ASP A 351 -0.53 -8.15 26.74
N LEU A 352 -0.29 -6.87 26.42
CA LEU A 352 0.90 -6.43 25.70
C LEU A 352 2.20 -6.70 26.48
N ASN A 353 2.18 -6.57 27.81
CA ASN A 353 3.37 -6.83 28.63
C ASN A 353 3.76 -8.30 28.54
N ASN A 354 2.79 -9.20 28.68
CA ASN A 354 3.04 -10.63 28.50
C ASN A 354 3.43 -10.98 27.05
N ALA A 355 2.88 -10.27 26.04
CA ALA A 355 3.30 -10.41 24.64
C ALA A 355 4.77 -10.05 24.44
N MET A 356 5.23 -8.94 25.02
CA MET A 356 6.64 -8.50 24.96
C MET A 356 7.57 -9.53 25.61
N GLU A 357 7.23 -10.08 26.77
CA GLU A 357 8.03 -11.13 27.43
C GLU A 357 8.19 -12.39 26.55
N VAL A 358 7.09 -12.84 25.94
CA VAL A 358 7.11 -14.02 25.05
C VAL A 358 7.86 -13.72 23.75
N ALA A 359 7.69 -12.52 23.20
CA ALA A 359 8.39 -12.08 21.99
C ALA A 359 9.91 -12.06 22.19
N LEU A 360 10.42 -11.70 23.38
CA LEU A 360 11.87 -11.78 23.68
C LEU A 360 12.41 -13.22 23.64
N LYS A 361 11.62 -14.20 24.10
CA LYS A 361 11.99 -15.62 24.02
C LYS A 361 12.02 -16.10 22.57
N LEU A 362 11.02 -15.69 21.78
CA LEU A 362 10.96 -16.01 20.35
C LEU A 362 12.13 -15.37 19.60
N HIS A 363 12.44 -14.10 19.87
CA HIS A 363 13.57 -13.37 19.32
C HIS A 363 14.90 -14.07 19.59
N GLU A 364 15.11 -14.53 20.84
CA GLU A 364 16.30 -15.29 21.22
C GLU A 364 16.45 -16.59 20.40
N ILE A 365 15.35 -17.34 20.20
CA ILE A 365 15.36 -18.54 19.37
C ILE A 365 15.74 -18.19 17.92
N ILE A 366 15.10 -17.17 17.33
CA ILE A 366 15.38 -16.74 15.94
C ILE A 366 16.85 -16.40 15.76
N PHE A 367 17.41 -15.55 16.63
CA PHE A 367 18.81 -15.13 16.54
C PHE A 367 19.79 -16.28 16.85
N ARG A 368 19.45 -17.18 17.76
CA ARG A 368 20.25 -18.38 18.03
C ARG A 368 20.34 -19.27 16.80
N GLU A 369 19.24 -19.50 16.10
CA GLU A 369 19.21 -20.38 14.94
C GLU A 369 19.92 -19.79 13.72
N ILE A 370 19.78 -18.49 13.42
CA ILE A 370 20.53 -17.88 12.32
C ILE A 370 22.04 -17.89 12.58
N ARG A 371 22.46 -17.66 13.84
CA ARG A 371 23.86 -17.70 14.26
C ARG A 371 24.47 -19.10 14.18
N ARG A 372 23.68 -20.16 14.41
CA ARG A 372 24.11 -21.55 14.18
C ARG A 372 24.42 -21.84 12.72
N LEU A 373 23.82 -21.10 11.78
CA LEU A 373 24.13 -21.17 10.35
C LEU A 373 25.36 -20.31 9.97
N GLY A 374 26.03 -19.69 10.95
CA GLY A 374 27.14 -18.77 10.71
C GLY A 374 26.70 -17.46 10.05
N ARG A 375 25.43 -17.07 10.21
CA ARG A 375 24.84 -15.85 9.68
C ARG A 375 24.25 -15.01 10.80
N ASP A 376 23.84 -13.80 10.47
CA ASP A 376 23.16 -12.91 11.40
C ASP A 376 22.11 -12.08 10.66
N TYR A 377 21.07 -11.62 11.35
CA TYR A 377 20.04 -10.75 10.79
C TYR A 377 20.31 -9.28 11.14
N VAL A 378 19.75 -8.35 10.36
CA VAL A 378 19.63 -6.95 10.77
C VAL A 378 18.17 -6.57 10.73
N SER A 379 17.65 -6.17 11.89
CA SER A 379 16.22 -5.98 12.05
C SER A 379 15.77 -4.56 11.70
N LEU A 380 14.70 -4.47 10.90
CA LEU A 380 13.85 -3.28 10.80
C LEU A 380 12.66 -3.44 11.74
N TYR A 381 12.60 -2.59 12.76
CA TYR A 381 11.48 -2.51 13.69
C TYR A 381 10.52 -1.42 13.25
N ASN A 382 9.40 -1.81 12.68
CA ASN A 382 8.29 -0.90 12.40
C ASN A 382 7.44 -0.75 13.67
N VAL A 383 7.24 0.48 14.15
CA VAL A 383 6.49 0.75 15.39
C VAL A 383 5.53 1.91 15.22
N THR A 384 4.42 1.85 15.96
CA THR A 384 3.57 3.03 16.15
C THR A 384 4.28 4.06 17.03
N LYS A 385 3.98 5.34 16.83
CA LYS A 385 4.53 6.42 17.67
C LYS A 385 4.25 6.22 19.16
N GLN A 386 3.04 5.79 19.50
CA GLN A 386 2.68 5.49 20.88
C GLN A 386 3.58 4.38 21.48
N PHE A 387 3.74 3.26 20.77
CA PHE A 387 4.58 2.16 21.25
C PHE A 387 6.05 2.59 21.40
N TYR A 388 6.55 3.39 20.46
CA TYR A 388 7.91 3.94 20.53
C TYR A 388 8.12 4.81 21.77
N ASP A 389 7.17 5.68 22.09
CA ASP A 389 7.25 6.62 23.21
C ASP A 389 7.07 5.91 24.57
N GLU A 390 6.16 4.94 24.65
CA GLU A 390 5.82 4.23 25.91
C GLU A 390 6.75 3.04 26.22
N HIS A 391 7.34 2.41 25.19
CA HIS A 391 8.11 1.16 25.33
C HIS A 391 9.53 1.25 24.75
N ARG A 392 10.16 2.43 24.85
CA ARG A 392 11.52 2.65 24.37
C ARG A 392 12.54 1.67 24.97
N ASP A 393 12.43 1.37 26.27
CA ASP A 393 13.33 0.44 26.96
C ASP A 393 13.26 -0.99 26.39
N TYR A 394 12.09 -1.38 25.88
CA TYR A 394 11.91 -2.67 25.22
C TYR A 394 12.67 -2.73 23.88
N LEU A 395 12.64 -1.65 23.09
CA LEU A 395 13.41 -1.57 21.84
C LEU A 395 14.93 -1.56 22.10
N ILE A 396 15.37 -0.94 23.19
CA ILE A 396 16.78 -1.00 23.62
C ILE A 396 17.17 -2.43 24.02
N GLU A 397 16.29 -3.14 24.75
CA GLU A 397 16.53 -4.54 25.11
C GLU A 397 16.63 -5.44 23.89
N LEU A 398 15.80 -5.21 22.86
CA LEU A 398 15.91 -5.91 21.57
C LEU A 398 17.27 -5.65 20.91
N ALA A 399 17.71 -4.39 20.81
CA ALA A 399 19.04 -4.05 20.29
C ALA A 399 20.17 -4.71 21.09
N ARG A 400 20.04 -4.77 22.42
CA ARG A 400 21.00 -5.43 23.30
C ARG A 400 21.10 -6.93 23.06
N ARG A 401 19.97 -7.61 22.81
CA ARG A 401 19.94 -9.06 22.49
C ARG A 401 20.50 -9.36 21.12
N GLU A 402 20.28 -8.48 20.15
CA GLU A 402 20.93 -8.55 18.85
C GLU A 402 22.44 -8.29 18.95
N GLY A 403 22.86 -7.51 19.95
CA GLY A 403 24.26 -7.16 20.19
C GLY A 403 24.78 -6.07 19.26
N LYS A 404 23.88 -5.34 18.58
CA LYS A 404 24.20 -4.34 17.56
C LYS A 404 23.08 -3.31 17.40
N PRO A 405 23.34 -2.16 16.75
CA PRO A 405 22.30 -1.18 16.49
C PRO A 405 21.20 -1.71 15.58
N ILE A 406 19.98 -1.25 15.81
CA ILE A 406 18.77 -1.64 15.07
C ILE A 406 18.19 -0.44 14.33
N LEU A 407 17.52 -0.69 13.21
CA LEU A 407 16.77 0.35 12.51
C LEU A 407 15.32 0.34 13.00
N VAL A 408 14.83 1.50 13.44
CA VAL A 408 13.46 1.69 13.91
C VAL A 408 12.73 2.66 13.00
N ARG A 409 11.64 2.24 12.38
CA ARG A 409 10.71 3.10 11.64
C ARG A 409 9.53 3.45 12.54
N VAL A 410 9.40 4.72 12.89
CA VAL A 410 8.29 5.21 13.70
C VAL A 410 7.21 5.77 12.81
N MET A 411 6.01 5.21 12.94
CA MET A 411 4.82 5.61 12.19
C MET A 411 3.87 6.40 13.10
N PRO A 412 3.64 7.68 12.82
CA PRO A 412 2.74 8.51 13.63
C PRO A 412 1.27 8.10 13.56
N GLU A 413 0.85 7.46 12.47
CA GLU A 413 -0.49 6.90 12.32
C GLU A 413 -0.46 5.38 12.35
N GLN A 414 -1.32 4.78 13.16
CA GLN A 414 -1.50 3.34 13.17
C GLN A 414 -2.37 2.91 11.97
N LYS A 415 -1.70 2.51 10.89
CA LYS A 415 -2.34 1.99 9.66
C LYS A 415 -2.52 0.47 9.67
N HIS A 416 -1.83 -0.22 10.58
CA HIS A 416 -1.80 -1.67 10.67
C HIS A 416 -2.39 -2.16 11.99
N TYR A 417 -2.78 -3.44 12.04
CA TYR A 417 -3.35 -4.08 13.22
C TYR A 417 -2.33 -4.39 14.33
N TRP A 418 -1.05 -4.09 14.10
CA TRP A 418 0.05 -4.33 15.05
C TRP A 418 0.64 -2.99 15.55
N VAL A 419 1.26 -3.03 16.73
CA VAL A 419 1.97 -1.90 17.34
C VAL A 419 3.49 -1.96 17.14
N LEU A 420 4.00 -3.17 16.91
CA LEU A 420 5.38 -3.53 16.62
C LEU A 420 5.38 -4.63 15.55
N ASN A 421 6.20 -4.47 14.52
CA ASN A 421 6.49 -5.48 13.51
C ASN A 421 7.99 -5.51 13.26
N VAL A 422 8.55 -6.71 13.08
CA VAL A 422 9.98 -6.93 12.87
C VAL A 422 10.17 -7.58 11.52
N GLU A 423 11.04 -7.00 10.71
CA GLU A 423 11.52 -7.55 9.44
C GLU A 423 13.03 -7.82 9.57
N PHE A 424 13.53 -8.93 9.02
CA PHE A 424 14.89 -9.44 9.20
C PHE A 424 15.73 -9.44 7.92
#